data_AF-A0A1F3B640-F1
#
_entry.id   AF-A0A1F3B640-F1
#
_cell.length_a   1.000
_cell.length_b   1.000
_cell.length_c   1.000
_cell.angle_alpha   90.00
_cell.angle_beta   90.00
_cell.angle_gamma   90.00
#
_symmetry.space_group_name_H-M   'P 1'
#
loop_
_entity.id
_entity.type
_entity.pdbx_description
1 polymer ?
#
loop_
_entity_poly.entity_id
_entity_poly.type
_entity_poly.pdbx_seq_one_letter_code
_entity_poly.pdbx_strand_id
1 'polypeptide(L)'
;MKLIGLLVFAALIAVSSACAAEEIAPLAIRNASIGGGALNQYTPGVEGGTGLNNIGLLIRTWGSVTYVDPAHAFFYIDDGASRTDGSGHVGVRIACDNLAPGNSITPPAEDSYAIITGISSTILIGGKVQPNVRPRRQADIQVI
;
A
#
# COMPACT_ATOMS: atom_id res chain seq x y z
N MET A 1 -59.23 -24.52 -10.70
CA MET A 1 -59.38 -24.46 -9.23
C MET A 1 -58.56 -25.59 -8.59
N LYS A 2 -57.26 -25.33 -8.36
CA LYS A 2 -56.41 -25.98 -7.36
C LYS A 2 -55.42 -24.91 -6.91
N LEU A 3 -55.43 -24.64 -5.61
CA LEU A 3 -54.87 -23.50 -4.91
C LEU A 3 -53.66 -24.00 -4.08
N ILE A 4 -52.67 -23.12 -3.87
CA ILE A 4 -51.71 -23.10 -2.73
C ILE A 4 -50.54 -24.11 -2.80
N GLY A 5 -49.27 -23.78 -2.53
CA GLY A 5 -48.72 -22.58 -1.91
C GLY A 5 -47.21 -22.41 -2.12
N LEU A 6 -46.85 -21.16 -2.32
CA LEU A 6 -45.52 -20.54 -2.32
C LEU A 6 -45.05 -20.38 -0.87
N LEU A 7 -44.10 -21.18 -0.39
CA LEU A 7 -43.27 -20.92 0.81
C LEU A 7 -42.07 -21.89 0.77
N VAL A 8 -40.80 -21.57 1.04
CA VAL A 8 -40.04 -20.36 1.33
C VAL A 8 -38.59 -20.78 1.03
N PHE A 9 -37.92 -20.11 0.08
CA PHE A 9 -36.46 -20.13 0.00
C PHE A 9 -35.95 -19.29 1.17
N ALA A 10 -35.76 -19.90 2.34
CA ALA A 10 -34.99 -19.26 3.41
C ALA A 10 -33.51 -19.33 3.01
N ALA A 11 -33.11 -18.41 2.13
CA ALA A 11 -31.72 -18.05 1.99
C ALA A 11 -31.25 -17.57 3.36
N LEU A 12 -30.50 -18.42 4.05
CA LEU A 12 -29.78 -18.07 5.26
C LEU A 12 -28.64 -17.13 4.85
N ILE A 13 -28.98 -15.87 4.56
CA ILE A 13 -28.01 -14.80 4.46
C ILE A 13 -27.74 -14.40 5.90
N ALA A 14 -26.79 -15.08 6.53
CA ALA A 14 -26.11 -14.52 7.69
C ALA A 14 -25.38 -13.27 7.19
N VAL A 15 -26.06 -12.11 7.27
CA VAL A 15 -25.39 -10.82 7.19
C VAL A 15 -24.49 -10.79 8.42
N SER A 16 -23.21 -11.12 8.25
CA SER A 16 -22.22 -10.73 9.23
C SER A 16 -22.25 -9.21 9.24
N SER A 17 -22.89 -8.66 10.27
CA SER A 17 -22.63 -7.28 10.65
C SER A 17 -21.15 -7.26 11.00
N ALA A 18 -20.32 -6.91 10.02
CA ALA A 18 -18.98 -6.46 10.31
C ALA A 18 -19.20 -5.22 11.17
N CYS A 19 -19.06 -5.39 12.48
CA CYS A 19 -18.79 -4.28 13.38
C CYS A 19 -17.65 -3.53 12.71
N ALA A 20 -17.92 -2.35 12.16
CA ALA A 20 -16.90 -1.54 11.53
C ALA A 20 -15.93 -1.16 12.65
N ALA A 21 -14.89 -1.97 12.83
CA ALA A 21 -13.77 -1.59 13.66
C ALA A 21 -13.29 -0.27 13.08
N GLU A 22 -13.28 0.77 13.90
CA GLU A 22 -12.74 2.06 13.50
C GLU A 22 -11.29 1.82 13.09
N GLU A 23 -11.07 1.80 11.78
CA GLU A 23 -9.76 1.49 11.23
C GLU A 23 -8.82 2.62 11.61
N ILE A 24 -7.60 2.29 12.03
CA ILE A 24 -6.60 3.31 12.35
C ILE A 24 -6.47 4.23 11.15
N ALA A 25 -6.79 5.52 11.33
CA ALA A 25 -6.70 6.50 10.26
C ALA A 25 -5.24 6.66 9.84
N PRO A 26 -4.89 6.45 8.55
CA PRO A 26 -3.52 6.58 8.09
C PRO A 26 -3.08 8.05 8.09
N LEU A 27 -1.82 8.30 8.43
CA LEU A 27 -1.23 9.64 8.30
C LEU A 27 -0.79 9.88 6.85
N ALA A 28 -1.19 11.02 6.29
CA ALA A 28 -0.75 11.46 4.97
C ALA A 28 0.74 11.86 4.99
N ILE A 29 1.58 11.21 4.19
CA ILE A 29 3.03 11.44 4.12
C ILE A 29 3.48 11.59 2.67
N ARG A 30 4.27 12.65 2.40
CA ARG A 30 4.96 12.87 1.12
C ARG A 30 6.02 11.81 0.85
N ASN A 31 6.24 11.44 -0.41
CA ASN A 31 7.17 10.37 -0.79
C ASN A 31 8.59 10.57 -0.21
N ALA A 32 9.07 11.83 -0.20
CA ALA A 32 10.39 12.18 0.34
C ALA A 32 10.56 11.90 1.85
N SER A 33 9.47 11.85 2.62
CA SER A 33 9.48 11.69 4.08
C SER A 33 9.18 10.26 4.53
N ILE A 34 8.90 9.33 3.61
CA ILE A 34 8.65 7.93 3.95
C ILE A 34 9.95 7.29 4.46
N GLY A 35 9.84 6.53 5.56
CA GLY A 35 10.96 5.88 6.25
C GLY A 35 11.66 6.80 7.27
N GLY A 36 11.85 8.08 6.93
CA GLY A 36 12.46 9.07 7.82
C GLY A 36 13.92 8.80 8.17
N GLY A 37 14.48 9.61 9.07
CA GLY A 37 15.87 9.52 9.51
C GLY A 37 16.09 8.48 10.60
N ALA A 38 17.36 8.13 10.85
CA ALA A 38 17.73 7.32 12.01
C ALA A 38 17.52 8.12 13.30
N LEU A 39 16.93 7.50 14.31
CA LEU A 39 16.89 8.07 15.67
C LEU A 39 18.21 7.81 16.39
N ASN A 40 18.75 6.59 16.23
CA ASN A 40 20.04 6.14 16.75
C ASN A 40 20.47 4.84 16.04
N GLN A 41 21.59 4.24 16.44
CA GLN A 41 22.15 3.01 15.84
C GLN A 41 21.24 1.77 15.93
N TYR A 42 20.32 1.72 16.90
CA TYR A 42 19.39 0.61 17.11
C TYR A 42 17.99 0.89 16.53
N THR A 43 17.76 2.11 16.05
CA THR A 43 16.53 2.53 15.37
C THR A 43 16.90 3.25 14.08
N PRO A 44 17.44 2.50 13.09
CA PRO A 44 17.85 3.07 11.82
C PRO A 44 16.64 3.58 11.02
N GLY A 45 16.88 4.59 10.19
CA GLY A 45 15.96 5.07 9.17
C GLY A 45 16.32 4.50 7.79
N VAL A 46 15.74 5.09 6.75
CA VAL A 46 16.15 4.80 5.37
C VAL A 46 17.41 5.59 5.00
N GLU A 47 18.13 5.11 3.99
CA GLU A 47 19.29 5.80 3.42
C GLU A 47 18.92 7.24 3.04
N GLY A 48 19.72 8.20 3.51
CA GLY A 48 19.49 9.63 3.27
C GLY A 48 18.18 10.18 3.84
N GLY A 49 17.47 9.41 4.66
CA GLY A 49 16.22 9.79 5.28
C GLY A 49 16.41 10.92 6.29
N THR A 50 15.43 11.82 6.37
CA THR A 50 15.41 12.94 7.32
C THR A 50 14.05 13.02 8.02
N GLY A 51 14.01 13.70 9.17
CA GLY A 51 12.78 13.88 9.94
C GLY A 51 12.31 12.62 10.67
N LEU A 52 11.02 12.58 10.98
CA LEU A 52 10.39 11.54 11.80
C LEU A 52 10.53 10.15 11.16
N ASN A 53 11.11 9.21 11.91
CA ASN A 53 11.11 7.81 11.55
C ASN A 53 9.68 7.26 11.69
N ASN A 54 9.08 6.90 10.55
CA ASN A 54 7.71 6.40 10.47
C ASN A 54 7.65 4.93 10.03
N ILE A 55 8.78 4.21 10.10
CA ILE A 55 8.83 2.79 9.77
C ILE A 55 7.91 2.01 10.73
N GLY A 56 7.09 1.12 10.18
CA GLY A 56 6.09 0.32 10.89
C GLY A 56 4.73 1.00 11.04
N LEU A 57 4.58 2.28 10.68
CA LEU A 57 3.31 2.99 10.78
C LEU A 57 2.44 2.79 9.54
N LEU A 58 1.12 2.85 9.74
CA LEU A 58 0.15 2.91 8.65
C LEU A 58 0.10 4.34 8.11
N ILE A 59 0.44 4.49 6.83
CA ILE A 59 0.52 5.78 6.14
C ILE A 59 -0.39 5.80 4.92
N ARG A 60 -0.65 7.02 4.44
CA ARG A 60 -1.26 7.29 3.13
C ARG A 60 -0.31 8.16 2.32
N THR A 61 -0.09 7.80 1.07
CA THR A 61 0.75 8.56 0.14
C THR A 61 0.16 8.53 -1.25
N TRP A 62 0.71 9.29 -2.18
CA TRP A 62 0.15 9.44 -3.53
C TRP A 62 1.26 9.70 -4.55
N GLY A 63 0.92 9.62 -5.82
CA GLY A 63 1.83 9.94 -6.93
C GLY A 63 1.36 9.35 -8.25
N SER A 64 2.00 9.79 -9.34
CA SER A 64 1.87 9.15 -10.65
C SER A 64 2.64 7.83 -10.66
N VAL A 65 2.09 6.78 -11.25
CA VAL A 65 2.78 5.50 -11.44
C VAL A 65 3.87 5.67 -12.50
N THR A 66 5.12 5.50 -12.10
CA THR A 66 6.31 5.73 -12.94
C THR A 66 6.90 4.44 -13.51
N TYR A 67 6.55 3.29 -12.93
CA TYR A 67 6.99 1.97 -13.38
C TYR A 67 6.10 0.88 -12.80
N VAL A 68 5.79 -0.15 -13.59
CA VAL A 68 5.16 -1.38 -13.13
C VAL A 68 6.07 -2.58 -13.43
N ASP A 69 6.34 -3.38 -12.41
CA ASP A 69 7.10 -4.62 -12.58
C ASP A 69 6.34 -5.61 -13.49
N PRO A 70 6.98 -6.22 -14.51
CA PRO A 70 6.30 -7.15 -15.42
C PRO A 70 5.68 -8.38 -14.75
N ALA A 71 6.17 -8.80 -13.58
CA ALA A 71 5.57 -9.89 -12.80
C ALA A 71 4.50 -9.39 -11.82
N HIS A 72 4.19 -8.10 -11.85
CA HIS A 72 3.27 -7.40 -10.95
C HIS A 72 3.64 -7.54 -9.47
N ALA A 73 4.93 -7.76 -9.14
CA ALA A 73 5.38 -7.90 -7.77
C ALA A 73 5.47 -6.55 -7.04
N PHE A 74 5.63 -5.46 -7.78
CA PHE A 74 5.68 -4.08 -7.27
C PHE A 74 5.45 -3.05 -8.38
N PHE A 75 5.28 -1.80 -7.99
CA PHE A 75 5.30 -0.64 -8.87
C PHE A 75 5.91 0.56 -8.13
N TYR A 76 6.20 1.65 -8.85
CA TYR A 76 6.67 2.90 -8.25
C TYR A 76 5.65 4.00 -8.45
N ILE A 77 5.56 4.91 -7.48
CA ILE A 77 4.83 6.17 -7.61
C ILE A 77 5.73 7.36 -7.29
N ASP A 78 5.51 8.50 -7.94
CA ASP A 78 6.20 9.75 -7.62
C ASP A 78 5.20 10.91 -7.43
N ASP A 79 5.33 11.61 -6.30
CA ASP A 79 4.57 12.83 -5.97
C ASP A 79 5.25 14.13 -6.47
N GLY A 80 6.27 14.00 -7.34
CA GLY A 80 7.13 15.09 -7.78
C GLY A 80 8.40 15.26 -6.94
N ALA A 81 8.61 14.44 -5.90
CA ALA A 81 9.86 14.42 -5.14
C ALA A 81 11.05 13.89 -5.95
N SER A 82 10.80 13.16 -7.05
CA SER A 82 11.85 12.56 -7.90
C SER A 82 12.84 11.72 -7.10
N ARG A 83 12.33 10.95 -6.13
CA ARG A 83 13.17 10.09 -5.29
C ARG A 83 13.83 9.01 -6.16
N THR A 84 15.08 8.67 -5.84
CA THR A 84 15.78 7.53 -6.43
C THR A 84 16.30 6.63 -5.34
N ASP A 85 16.16 5.32 -5.53
CA ASP A 85 16.65 4.28 -4.63
C ASP A 85 17.85 3.49 -5.22
N GLY A 86 18.28 3.87 -6.43
CA GLY A 86 19.34 3.21 -7.19
C GLY A 86 18.87 2.08 -8.10
N SER A 87 17.57 1.75 -8.14
CA SER A 87 17.01 0.71 -9.03
C SER A 87 16.89 1.15 -10.50
N GLY A 88 16.93 2.47 -10.76
CA GLY A 88 16.64 3.05 -12.07
C GLY A 88 15.17 3.48 -12.26
N HIS A 89 14.31 3.21 -11.28
CA HIS A 89 12.93 3.68 -11.26
C HIS A 89 12.77 4.88 -10.33
N VAL A 90 12.02 5.89 -10.78
CA VAL A 90 11.79 7.13 -10.02
C VAL A 90 10.61 6.95 -9.07
N GLY A 91 10.74 7.40 -7.84
CA GLY A 91 9.66 7.45 -6.85
C GLY A 91 9.87 6.51 -5.67
N VAL A 92 8.76 6.09 -5.06
CA VAL A 92 8.72 5.15 -3.94
C VAL A 92 8.12 3.83 -4.39
N ARG A 93 8.79 2.73 -4.03
CA ARG A 93 8.34 1.37 -4.32
C ARG A 93 7.12 1.00 -3.48
N ILE A 94 6.11 0.45 -4.15
CA ILE A 94 4.90 -0.12 -3.57
C ILE A 94 4.94 -1.64 -3.81
N ALA A 95 5.03 -2.43 -2.74
CA ALA A 95 5.07 -3.89 -2.84
C ALA A 95 3.67 -4.48 -3.03
N CYS A 96 3.54 -5.42 -3.97
CA CYS A 96 2.31 -6.18 -4.23
C CYS A 96 2.45 -7.65 -3.83
N ASP A 97 3.60 -8.03 -3.26
CA ASP A 97 3.96 -9.39 -2.88
C ASP A 97 3.77 -9.69 -1.37
N ASN A 98 3.89 -10.98 -1.01
CA ASN A 98 3.82 -11.47 0.36
C ASN A 98 2.59 -10.96 1.13
N LEU A 99 1.44 -10.97 0.45
CA LEU A 99 0.16 -10.63 1.01
C LEU A 99 -0.39 -11.78 1.86
N ALA A 100 -1.30 -11.48 2.79
CA ALA A 100 -2.00 -12.52 3.53
C ALA A 100 -2.78 -13.44 2.57
N PRO A 101 -2.94 -14.75 2.88
CA PRO A 101 -3.64 -15.69 2.02
C PRO A 101 -5.02 -15.18 1.57
N GLY A 102 -5.31 -15.33 0.28
CA GLY A 102 -6.57 -14.86 -0.33
C GLY A 102 -6.56 -13.41 -0.79
N ASN A 103 -5.47 -12.65 -0.57
CA ASN A 103 -5.30 -11.32 -1.14
C ASN A 103 -4.41 -11.36 -2.39
N SER A 104 -4.79 -10.55 -3.38
CA SER A 104 -3.99 -10.22 -4.54
C SER A 104 -4.08 -8.73 -4.80
N ILE A 105 -3.01 -8.15 -5.34
CA ILE A 105 -2.97 -6.77 -5.80
C ILE A 105 -2.62 -6.76 -7.27
N THR A 106 -3.41 -6.04 -8.06
CA THR A 106 -3.07 -5.64 -9.42
C THR A 106 -2.56 -4.19 -9.38
N PRO A 107 -1.29 -3.95 -9.75
CA PRO A 107 -0.77 -2.59 -9.88
C PRO A 107 -1.62 -1.75 -10.84
N PRO A 108 -1.81 -0.45 -10.59
CA PRO A 108 -2.36 0.46 -11.60
C PRO A 108 -1.43 0.54 -12.82
N ALA A 109 -1.96 0.95 -13.97
CA ALA A 109 -1.14 1.19 -15.16
C ALA A 109 -0.15 2.34 -14.95
N GLU A 110 0.98 2.30 -15.66
CA GLU A 110 1.89 3.45 -15.76
C GLU A 110 1.13 4.71 -16.21
N ASP A 111 1.63 5.88 -15.81
CA ASP A 111 1.03 7.21 -16.01
C ASP A 111 -0.31 7.47 -15.30
N SER A 112 -0.92 6.47 -14.65
CA SER A 112 -2.09 6.70 -13.80
C SER A 112 -1.70 7.36 -12.47
N TYR A 113 -2.61 8.14 -11.89
CA TYR A 113 -2.41 8.72 -10.56
C TYR A 113 -3.05 7.83 -9.50
N ALA A 114 -2.31 7.49 -8.45
CA ALA A 114 -2.79 6.60 -7.42
C ALA A 114 -2.58 7.16 -6.02
N ILE A 115 -3.53 6.86 -5.14
CA ILE A 115 -3.42 7.06 -3.70
C ILE A 115 -3.26 5.69 -3.05
N ILE A 116 -2.21 5.55 -2.24
CA ILE A 116 -1.80 4.30 -1.62
C ILE A 116 -1.92 4.43 -0.10
N THR A 117 -2.66 3.53 0.52
CA THR A 117 -2.63 3.29 1.96
C THR A 117 -1.77 2.06 2.22
N GLY A 118 -0.88 2.10 3.21
CA GLY A 118 -0.03 0.94 3.48
C GLY A 118 0.93 1.16 4.63
N ILE A 119 1.61 0.09 5.01
CA ILE A 119 2.64 0.16 6.06
C ILE A 119 3.90 0.75 5.44
N SER A 120 4.44 1.80 6.06
CA SER A 120 5.79 2.31 5.78
C SER A 120 6.80 1.25 6.23
N SER A 121 7.44 0.60 5.27
CA SER A 121 8.37 -0.50 5.49
C SER A 121 9.69 -0.18 4.80
N THR A 122 10.61 -1.14 4.82
CA THR A 122 11.92 -1.02 4.19
C THR A 122 12.21 -2.19 3.29
N ILE A 123 13.11 -1.96 2.34
CA ILE A 123 13.67 -2.99 1.46
C ILE A 123 15.16 -2.70 1.27
N LEU A 124 15.94 -3.74 1.02
CA LEU A 124 17.35 -3.59 0.64
C LEU A 124 17.46 -3.53 -0.89
N ILE A 125 17.95 -2.42 -1.42
CA ILE A 125 18.25 -2.23 -2.85
C ILE A 125 19.69 -1.74 -2.95
N GLY A 126 20.53 -2.45 -3.70
CA GLY A 126 21.96 -2.12 -3.82
C GLY A 126 22.70 -2.08 -2.47
N GLY A 127 22.27 -2.87 -1.48
CA GLY A 127 22.84 -2.90 -0.13
C GLY A 127 22.43 -1.74 0.78
N LYS A 128 21.53 -0.86 0.33
CA LYS A 128 21.03 0.30 1.08
C LYS A 128 19.59 0.07 1.52
N VAL A 129 19.26 0.55 2.72
CA VAL A 129 17.89 0.48 3.26
C VAL A 129 17.05 1.58 2.59
N GLN A 130 16.05 1.20 1.81
CA GLN A 130 15.19 2.11 1.06
C GLN A 130 13.75 2.02 1.54
N PRO A 131 12.93 3.09 1.40
CA PRO A 131 11.53 3.03 1.75
C PRO A 131 10.77 2.10 0.82
N ASN A 132 9.80 1.39 1.38
CA ASN A 132 8.90 0.52 0.65
C ASN A 132 7.54 0.58 1.31
N VAL A 133 6.47 0.81 0.54
CA VAL A 133 5.11 0.81 1.10
C VAL A 133 4.47 -0.54 0.83
N ARG A 134 3.83 -1.12 1.84
CA ARG A 134 3.15 -2.41 1.75
C ARG A 134 1.65 -2.23 1.99
N PRO A 135 0.84 -2.11 0.92
CA PRO A 135 -0.61 -2.18 1.01
C PRO A 135 -1.04 -3.57 1.48
N ARG A 136 -2.22 -3.68 2.10
CA ARG A 136 -2.71 -4.94 2.67
C ARG A 136 -3.59 -5.71 1.68
N ARG A 137 -4.25 -4.99 0.77
CA ARG A 137 -5.27 -5.49 -0.18
C ARG A 137 -5.47 -4.50 -1.33
N GLN A 138 -6.17 -4.92 -2.39
CA GLN A 138 -6.47 -4.07 -3.55
C GLN A 138 -7.14 -2.73 -3.18
N ALA A 139 -8.04 -2.72 -2.20
CA ALA A 139 -8.78 -1.52 -1.80
C ALA A 139 -7.91 -0.43 -1.15
N ASP A 140 -6.67 -0.76 -0.76
CA ASP A 140 -5.70 0.21 -0.27
C ASP A 140 -5.06 1.01 -1.43
N ILE A 141 -5.32 0.64 -2.69
CA ILE A 141 -4.84 1.31 -3.90
C ILE A 141 -6.04 1.92 -4.62
N GLN A 142 -6.07 3.25 -4.69
CA GLN A 142 -7.15 4.01 -5.30
C GLN A 142 -6.59 4.80 -6.49
N VAL A 143 -7.01 4.43 -7.70
CA VAL A 143 -6.69 5.18 -8.92
C VAL A 143 -7.63 6.37 -9.04
N ILE A 144 -7.10 7.54 -9.42
CA ILE A 144 -7.82 8.81 -9.57
C ILE A 144 -7.89 9.22 -11.04
#